data_AF-A0AAE3QHE3-F1
#
_entry.id   AF-A0AAE3QHE3-F1
#
_cell.length_a   1.000
_cell.length_b   1.000
_cell.length_c   1.000
_cell.angle_alpha   90.00
_cell.angle_beta   90.00
_cell.angle_gamma   90.00
#
_symmetry.space_group_name_H-M   'P 1'
#
loop_
_entity.id
_entity.type
_entity.pdbx_description
1 polymer ?
#
loop_
_entity_poly.entity_id
_entity_poly.type
_entity_poly.pdbx_seq_one_letter_code
_entity_poly.pdbx_strand_id
1 'polypeptide(L)'
;MSSSRRFFLVNGGAVLTVAMHPKSPKADDCAPEESASTVPNLAFLVKFAPGARAAYVESIVANWKNAQDAGVKNRLRTKHFLVQLATETGGFKIIEENLYYRTAERLLKVFPKRFKSNADAQPYVRNPQALANFVYGNRYGNNGLQDGWRYRGSGFIQLTFKNNYTARGSIEGVKVVDEPDAVRTARLGFLVSTQFWSACGANAPADRDDLIAVRKKINGGINGLDQARLFLARANKLLVGRISSEEASEISAEEISAVSSILSEAGLVRPQPAESGSQSEIIAGLQILREEAGFPPINIAGLPTGAALQTVYNDDRTFDAITDPQLWRVHPEE
;
A
#
# COMPACT_ATOMS: atom_id res chain seq x y z
N MET A 1 -15.21 -34.70 -19.43
CA MET A 1 -15.10 -34.97 -20.87
C MET A 1 -16.47 -34.80 -21.52
N SER A 2 -16.67 -33.73 -22.28
CA SER A 2 -17.25 -33.78 -23.62
C SER A 2 -17.25 -32.37 -24.19
N SER A 3 -16.76 -32.28 -25.41
CA SER A 3 -16.47 -31.08 -26.17
C SER A 3 -17.73 -30.50 -26.81
N SER A 4 -17.77 -29.18 -26.99
CA SER A 4 -18.39 -28.61 -28.18
C SER A 4 -17.75 -27.28 -28.53
N ARG A 5 -16.88 -27.34 -29.55
CA ARG A 5 -16.45 -26.21 -30.36
C ARG A 5 -17.53 -25.92 -31.41
N ARG A 6 -17.79 -24.64 -31.70
CA ARG A 6 -18.27 -24.21 -33.02
C ARG A 6 -17.51 -22.96 -33.47
N PHE A 7 -16.87 -23.10 -34.63
CA PHE A 7 -16.37 -22.04 -35.50
C PHE A 7 -17.54 -21.37 -36.24
N PHE A 8 -17.38 -20.10 -36.63
CA PHE A 8 -17.96 -19.59 -37.89
C PHE A 8 -17.05 -18.54 -38.54
N LEU A 9 -17.09 -18.57 -39.88
CA LEU A 9 -16.20 -17.98 -40.88
C LEU A 9 -16.44 -16.48 -41.15
N VAL A 10 -15.42 -15.90 -41.79
CA VAL A 10 -15.32 -14.59 -42.43
C VAL A 10 -15.86 -14.64 -43.88
N ASN A 11 -16.68 -13.66 -44.32
CA ASN A 11 -16.44 -12.69 -45.42
C ASN A 11 -17.69 -12.14 -46.14
N GLY A 12 -17.63 -10.83 -46.47
CA GLY A 12 -18.35 -10.13 -47.56
C GLY A 12 -19.75 -9.59 -47.21
N GLY A 13 -20.16 -8.35 -47.49
CA GLY A 13 -19.57 -7.20 -48.18
C GLY A 13 -20.74 -6.28 -48.59
N ALA A 14 -20.71 -4.99 -48.23
CA ALA A 14 -21.59 -3.96 -48.79
C ALA A 14 -20.92 -2.58 -48.70
N VAL A 15 -20.87 -1.91 -49.85
CA VAL A 15 -20.39 -0.54 -50.16
C VAL A 15 -21.65 0.34 -50.24
N LEU A 16 -21.81 1.57 -49.74
CA LEU A 16 -21.20 2.89 -50.03
C LEU A 16 -21.90 3.85 -49.02
N THR A 17 -21.32 4.92 -48.46
CA THR A 17 -21.41 6.29 -49.02
C THR A 17 -20.55 7.22 -48.17
N VAL A 18 -19.72 8.02 -48.85
CA VAL A 18 -18.85 9.08 -48.31
C VAL A 18 -19.69 10.33 -48.05
N ALA A 19 -19.50 10.95 -46.87
CA ALA A 19 -19.86 12.34 -46.64
C ALA A 19 -18.63 13.09 -46.09
N MET A 20 -18.35 14.24 -46.69
CA MET A 20 -17.17 15.07 -46.48
C MET A 20 -17.18 15.79 -45.13
N HIS A 21 -15.97 16.07 -44.63
CA HIS A 21 -15.67 16.84 -43.43
C HIS A 21 -16.27 18.26 -43.44
N PRO A 22 -16.38 18.85 -42.23
CA PRO A 22 -15.70 20.13 -42.07
C PRO A 22 -14.82 20.19 -40.80
N LYS A 23 -13.57 20.59 -41.05
CA LYS A 23 -12.66 21.42 -40.23
C LYS A 23 -12.56 21.12 -38.72
N SER A 24 -11.38 20.60 -38.38
CA SER A 24 -10.72 20.70 -37.07
C SER A 24 -10.81 22.12 -36.48
N PRO A 25 -11.16 22.27 -35.19
CA PRO A 25 -10.82 23.48 -34.45
C PRO A 25 -9.31 23.52 -34.23
N LYS A 26 -8.76 24.72 -34.40
CA LYS A 26 -7.34 25.04 -34.33
C LYS A 26 -6.80 24.85 -32.92
N ALA A 27 -5.50 24.55 -32.88
CA ALA A 27 -4.69 24.72 -31.70
C ALA A 27 -4.70 26.20 -31.29
N ASP A 28 -5.29 26.50 -30.13
CA ASP A 28 -5.11 27.77 -29.45
C ASP A 28 -4.43 27.47 -28.10
N ASP A 29 -3.16 27.85 -28.03
CA ASP A 29 -2.37 28.27 -26.87
C ASP A 29 -2.72 27.66 -25.50
N CYS A 30 -2.36 26.39 -25.31
CA CYS A 30 -2.02 25.91 -23.98
C CYS A 30 -0.55 26.28 -23.74
N ALA A 31 -0.31 27.34 -22.97
CA ALA A 31 1.00 27.58 -22.37
C ALA A 31 1.52 26.27 -21.77
N PRO A 32 2.82 25.94 -21.88
CA PRO A 32 3.34 24.72 -21.31
C PRO A 32 3.00 24.75 -19.81
N GLU A 33 2.16 23.81 -19.37
CA GLU A 33 1.98 23.58 -17.95
C GLU A 33 3.37 23.52 -17.35
N GLU A 34 3.70 24.41 -16.42
CA GLU A 34 4.90 24.25 -15.60
C GLU A 34 4.79 22.86 -14.98
N SER A 35 5.55 21.92 -15.54
CA SER A 35 5.37 20.50 -15.29
C SER A 35 5.83 20.26 -13.86
N ALA A 36 4.88 20.20 -12.93
CA ALA A 36 5.14 19.67 -11.61
C ALA A 36 5.80 18.31 -11.81
N SER A 37 7.09 18.22 -11.45
CA SER A 37 7.93 17.06 -11.71
C SER A 37 7.21 15.78 -11.29
N THR A 38 7.00 14.85 -12.22
CA THR A 38 6.41 13.53 -11.92
C THR A 38 7.38 12.62 -11.14
N VAL A 39 8.62 13.09 -10.95
CA VAL A 39 9.65 12.50 -10.11
C VAL A 39 9.47 13.02 -8.68
N PRO A 40 9.19 12.14 -7.69
CA PRO A 40 9.16 12.50 -6.29
C PRO A 40 10.57 12.88 -5.83
N ASN A 41 10.67 13.96 -5.06
CA ASN A 41 11.90 14.39 -4.42
C ASN A 41 11.85 14.12 -2.91
N LEU A 42 12.99 14.35 -2.23
CA LEU A 42 13.12 14.14 -0.79
C LEU A 42 12.08 14.95 0.01
N ALA A 43 11.88 16.22 -0.34
CA ALA A 43 10.94 17.10 0.35
C ALA A 43 9.49 16.58 0.27
N PHE A 44 9.10 16.05 -0.90
CA PHE A 44 7.81 15.41 -1.09
C PHE A 44 7.68 14.16 -0.21
N LEU A 45 8.66 13.24 -0.27
CA LEU A 45 8.56 11.95 0.41
C LEU A 45 8.58 12.06 1.93
N VAL A 46 9.35 13.00 2.49
CA VAL A 46 9.35 13.30 3.93
C VAL A 46 7.98 13.83 4.38
N LYS A 47 7.32 14.67 3.58
CA LYS A 47 5.96 15.12 3.90
C LYS A 47 4.91 14.04 3.67
N PHE A 48 5.11 13.17 2.69
CA PHE A 48 4.17 12.09 2.36
C PHE A 48 4.18 10.97 3.39
N ALA A 49 5.35 10.62 3.91
CA ALA A 49 5.56 9.57 4.91
C ALA A 49 6.55 10.06 5.98
N PRO A 50 6.08 10.78 7.00
CA PRO A 50 6.94 11.47 7.96
C PRO A 50 7.77 10.52 8.83
N GLY A 51 7.24 9.34 9.16
CA GLY A 51 7.97 8.30 9.88
C GLY A 51 8.94 7.48 9.03
N ALA A 52 9.11 7.79 7.74
CA ALA A 52 9.92 7.01 6.83
C ALA A 52 11.39 6.92 7.25
N ARG A 53 12.01 5.76 7.02
CA ARG A 53 13.46 5.61 7.20
C ARG A 53 14.20 6.35 6.10
N ALA A 54 15.16 7.21 6.48
CA ALA A 54 15.94 8.03 5.54
C ALA A 54 16.54 7.19 4.40
N ALA A 55 17.20 6.07 4.72
CA ALA A 55 17.78 5.18 3.71
C ALA A 55 16.77 4.64 2.67
N TYR A 56 15.50 4.49 3.05
CA TYR A 56 14.47 4.01 2.14
C TYR A 56 13.98 5.12 1.22
N VAL A 57 13.79 6.33 1.76
CA VAL A 57 13.45 7.51 0.99
C VAL A 57 14.55 7.86 0.00
N GLU A 58 15.80 7.89 0.46
CA GLU A 58 16.98 8.11 -0.39
C GLU A 58 17.07 7.09 -1.52
N SER A 59 16.84 5.80 -1.22
CA SER A 59 16.82 4.75 -2.23
C SER A 59 15.71 4.95 -3.27
N ILE A 60 14.49 5.33 -2.85
CA ILE A 60 13.37 5.60 -3.77
C ILE A 60 13.75 6.74 -4.73
N VAL A 61 14.29 7.85 -4.21
CA VAL A 61 14.68 9.01 -5.03
C VAL A 61 15.81 8.65 -5.98
N ALA A 62 16.89 8.04 -5.46
CA ALA A 62 18.08 7.71 -6.24
C ALA A 62 17.81 6.71 -7.36
N ASN A 63 16.80 5.84 -7.20
CA ASN A 63 16.47 4.79 -8.15
C ASN A 63 15.18 5.03 -8.93
N TRP A 64 14.58 6.22 -8.85
CA TRP A 64 13.27 6.50 -9.44
C TRP A 64 13.22 6.24 -10.95
N LYS A 65 14.35 6.34 -11.65
CA LYS A 65 14.46 5.97 -13.07
C LYS A 65 13.89 4.56 -13.34
N ASN A 66 14.08 3.61 -12.43
CA ASN A 66 13.58 2.24 -12.59
C ASN A 66 12.03 2.19 -12.54
N ALA A 67 11.40 3.06 -11.76
CA ALA A 67 9.94 3.20 -11.76
C ALA A 67 9.46 3.79 -13.09
N GLN A 68 10.18 4.79 -13.63
CA GLN A 68 9.86 5.35 -14.94
C GLN A 68 10.03 4.33 -16.07
N ASP A 69 11.08 3.51 -16.03
CA ASP A 69 11.32 2.43 -16.98
C ASP A 69 10.22 1.35 -16.89
N ALA A 70 9.66 1.12 -15.70
CA ALA A 70 8.46 0.30 -15.47
C ALA A 70 7.13 1.00 -15.86
N GLY A 71 7.20 2.20 -16.44
CA GLY A 71 6.05 2.95 -16.95
C GLY A 71 5.38 3.89 -15.94
N VAL A 72 5.94 4.08 -14.74
CA VAL A 72 5.46 5.07 -13.74
C VAL A 72 5.93 6.47 -14.14
N LYS A 73 5.29 7.05 -15.17
CA LYS A 73 5.75 8.29 -15.83
C LYS A 73 4.86 9.51 -15.61
N ASN A 74 3.59 9.30 -15.24
CA ASN A 74 2.61 10.36 -15.03
C ASN A 74 2.26 10.49 -13.54
N ARG A 75 1.66 11.63 -13.16
CA ARG A 75 1.30 11.94 -11.77
C ARG A 75 0.41 10.89 -11.12
N LEU A 76 -0.58 10.35 -11.84
CA LEU A 76 -1.49 9.33 -11.31
C LEU A 76 -0.75 8.03 -11.00
N ARG A 77 0.11 7.57 -11.91
CA ARG A 77 0.93 6.38 -11.69
C ARG A 77 1.92 6.58 -10.55
N THR A 78 2.61 7.72 -10.48
CA THR A 78 3.51 8.06 -9.36
C THR A 78 2.76 8.02 -8.03
N LYS A 79 1.60 8.68 -7.97
CA LYS A 79 0.71 8.71 -6.80
C LYS A 79 0.35 7.30 -6.36
N HIS A 80 -0.25 6.50 -7.25
CA HIS A 80 -0.67 5.13 -6.91
C HIS A 80 0.50 4.24 -6.54
N PHE A 81 1.62 4.30 -7.27
CA PHE A 81 2.79 3.49 -6.96
C PHE A 81 3.32 3.76 -5.54
N LEU A 82 3.50 5.04 -5.19
CA LEU A 82 3.95 5.43 -3.85
C LEU A 82 2.95 5.05 -2.76
N VAL A 83 1.65 5.24 -2.99
CA VAL A 83 0.58 4.83 -2.06
C VAL A 83 0.69 3.33 -1.76
N GLN A 84 0.86 2.49 -2.78
CA GLN A 84 0.99 1.05 -2.58
C GLN A 84 2.21 0.69 -1.74
N LEU A 85 3.38 1.28 -2.05
CA LEU A 85 4.59 1.01 -1.30
C LEU A 85 4.49 1.51 0.14
N ALA A 86 3.91 2.69 0.36
CA ALA A 86 3.69 3.22 1.70
C ALA A 86 2.71 2.35 2.49
N THR A 87 1.58 1.93 1.92
CA THR A 87 0.67 0.99 2.58
C THR A 87 1.42 -0.30 2.94
N GLU A 88 2.15 -0.90 2.02
CA GLU A 88 2.88 -2.16 2.29
C GLU A 88 4.09 -2.03 3.22
N THR A 89 4.42 -0.84 3.70
CA THR A 89 5.59 -0.64 4.57
C THR A 89 5.28 0.21 5.80
N GLY A 90 4.03 0.64 5.96
CA GLY A 90 3.64 1.63 6.96
C GLY A 90 4.38 2.94 6.75
N GLY A 91 4.31 3.52 5.56
CA GLY A 91 5.02 4.77 5.25
C GLY A 91 6.54 4.61 5.20
N PHE A 92 7.04 3.57 4.54
CA PHE A 92 8.47 3.30 4.37
C PHE A 92 9.22 3.08 5.70
N LYS A 93 8.58 2.42 6.66
CA LYS A 93 9.19 2.04 7.95
C LYS A 93 9.77 0.63 7.91
N ILE A 94 9.02 -0.32 7.36
CA ILE A 94 9.30 -1.76 7.48
C ILE A 94 9.27 -2.40 6.09
N ILE A 95 10.37 -3.05 5.70
CA ILE A 95 10.47 -3.81 4.43
C ILE A 95 10.80 -5.29 4.67
N GLU A 96 10.86 -5.72 5.93
CA GLU A 96 11.12 -7.12 6.29
C GLU A 96 10.19 -7.51 7.42
N GLU A 97 9.60 -8.68 7.29
CA GLU A 97 8.86 -9.30 8.38
C GLU A 97 9.82 -9.97 9.38
N ASN A 98 9.69 -9.60 10.66
CA ASN A 98 10.58 -10.13 11.70
C ASN A 98 10.09 -11.44 12.34
N LEU A 99 8.79 -11.75 12.23
CA LEU A 99 8.13 -12.96 12.78
C LEU A 99 8.43 -13.23 14.26
N TYR A 100 8.78 -12.20 15.03
CA TYR A 100 9.22 -12.35 16.41
C TYR A 100 8.09 -12.04 17.39
N TYR A 101 7.51 -13.10 17.98
CA TYR A 101 6.43 -12.98 18.96
C TYR A 101 6.90 -13.45 20.34
N ARG A 102 6.62 -12.63 21.36
CA ARG A 102 7.09 -12.88 22.74
C ARG A 102 6.24 -13.87 23.52
N THR A 103 4.98 -14.08 23.11
CA THR A 103 4.00 -14.90 23.83
C THR A 103 3.17 -15.75 22.87
N ALA A 104 2.70 -16.89 23.37
CA ALA A 104 1.84 -17.80 22.62
C ALA A 104 0.46 -17.17 22.35
N GLU A 105 -0.08 -16.41 23.31
CA GLU A 105 -1.37 -15.73 23.17
C GLU A 105 -1.37 -14.76 21.99
N ARG A 106 -0.25 -14.06 21.76
CA ARG A 106 -0.12 -13.18 20.61
C ARG A 106 -0.09 -13.97 19.31
N LEU A 107 0.61 -15.11 19.27
CA LEU A 107 0.60 -16.00 18.11
C LEU A 107 -0.79 -16.55 17.80
N LEU A 108 -1.60 -16.89 18.81
CA LEU A 108 -3.00 -17.33 18.60
C LEU A 108 -3.86 -16.20 18.06
N LYS A 109 -3.68 -14.98 18.56
CA LYS A 109 -4.40 -13.80 18.04
C LYS A 109 -4.04 -13.48 16.60
N VAL A 110 -2.77 -13.65 16.25
CA VAL A 110 -2.22 -13.25 14.94
C VAL A 110 -2.36 -14.35 13.89
N PHE A 111 -2.30 -15.62 14.30
CA PHE A 111 -2.45 -16.81 13.45
C PHE A 111 -3.50 -17.80 14.00
N PRO A 112 -4.77 -17.38 14.17
CA PRO A 112 -5.81 -18.20 14.82
C PRO A 112 -6.13 -19.51 14.09
N LYS A 113 -5.84 -19.58 12.77
CA LYS A 113 -6.00 -20.80 11.96
C LYS A 113 -4.81 -21.76 12.04
N ARG A 114 -3.67 -21.31 12.56
CA ARG A 114 -2.44 -22.12 12.66
C ARG A 114 -2.24 -22.70 14.06
N PHE A 115 -2.67 -21.97 15.09
CA PHE A 115 -2.55 -22.39 16.48
C PHE A 115 -3.93 -22.55 17.11
N LYS A 116 -4.20 -23.73 17.68
CA LYS A 116 -5.45 -24.03 18.38
C LYS A 116 -5.34 -23.84 19.89
N SER A 117 -4.13 -23.91 20.42
CA SER A 117 -3.83 -23.74 21.84
C SER A 117 -2.47 -23.07 22.05
N ASN A 118 -2.26 -22.49 23.23
CA ASN A 118 -0.96 -21.94 23.62
C ASN A 118 0.16 -23.00 23.55
N ALA A 119 -0.15 -24.26 23.88
CA ALA A 119 0.82 -25.35 23.81
C ALA A 119 1.32 -25.59 22.37
N ASP A 120 0.43 -25.50 21.38
CA ASP A 120 0.79 -25.64 19.96
C ASP A 120 1.69 -24.50 19.47
N ALA A 121 1.48 -23.29 20.00
CA ALA A 121 2.22 -22.09 19.62
C ALA A 121 3.56 -21.94 20.35
N GLN A 122 3.70 -22.56 21.53
CA GLN A 122 4.86 -22.41 22.39
C GLN A 122 6.21 -22.66 21.69
N PRO A 123 6.37 -23.68 20.80
CA PRO A 123 7.63 -23.91 20.10
C PRO A 123 8.09 -22.77 19.18
N TYR A 124 7.16 -21.89 18.79
CA TYR A 124 7.39 -20.79 17.84
C TYR A 124 7.59 -19.44 18.53
N VAL A 125 7.38 -19.37 19.85
CA VAL A 125 7.61 -18.18 20.66
C VAL A 125 9.10 -17.82 20.63
N ARG A 126 9.41 -16.58 20.28
CA ARG A 126 10.79 -16.05 20.12
C ARG A 126 11.64 -16.88 19.13
N ASN A 127 10.99 -17.60 18.20
CA ASN A 127 11.64 -18.43 17.21
C ASN A 127 11.11 -18.11 15.79
N PRO A 128 11.54 -16.97 15.21
CA PRO A 128 10.98 -16.44 13.98
C PRO A 128 11.22 -17.35 12.77
N GLN A 129 12.36 -18.03 12.72
CA GLN A 129 12.66 -18.98 11.64
C GLN A 129 11.75 -20.21 11.68
N ALA A 130 11.57 -20.82 12.85
CA ALA A 130 10.64 -21.94 12.98
C ALA A 130 9.21 -21.51 12.65
N LEU A 131 8.80 -20.31 13.10
CA LEU A 131 7.48 -19.77 12.80
C LEU A 131 7.28 -19.57 11.30
N ALA A 132 8.26 -18.96 10.61
CA ALA A 132 8.19 -18.73 9.17
C ALA A 132 8.05 -20.04 8.39
N ASN A 133 8.86 -21.04 8.73
CA ASN A 133 8.81 -22.36 8.09
C ASN A 133 7.47 -23.06 8.32
N PHE A 134 6.89 -22.91 9.51
CA PHE A 134 5.58 -23.45 9.84
C PHE A 134 4.45 -22.74 9.10
N VAL A 135 4.46 -21.41 9.07
CA VAL A 135 3.37 -20.60 8.48
C VAL A 135 3.39 -20.66 6.95
N TYR A 136 4.58 -20.61 6.33
CA TYR A 136 4.74 -20.48 4.88
C TYR A 136 5.25 -21.75 4.18
N GLY A 137 5.60 -22.80 4.92
CA GLY A 137 6.07 -24.06 4.32
C GLY A 137 5.02 -24.76 3.47
N ASN A 138 5.46 -25.55 2.50
CA ASN A 138 4.65 -26.38 1.59
C ASN A 138 3.62 -25.59 0.76
N ARG A 139 3.91 -24.33 0.46
CA ARG A 139 2.99 -23.39 -0.18
C ARG A 139 3.70 -22.59 -1.26
N TYR A 140 3.04 -22.41 -2.40
CA TYR A 140 3.47 -21.48 -3.46
C TYR A 140 4.97 -21.61 -3.82
N GLY A 141 5.43 -22.85 -3.94
CA GLY A 141 6.83 -23.19 -4.29
C GLY A 141 7.77 -23.41 -3.11
N ASN A 142 7.37 -23.11 -1.87
CA ASN A 142 8.16 -23.38 -0.68
C ASN A 142 8.16 -24.88 -0.34
N ASN A 143 9.03 -25.65 -1.00
CA ASN A 143 9.12 -27.11 -0.84
C ASN A 143 10.31 -27.54 0.02
N GLY A 144 11.26 -26.64 0.28
CA GLY A 144 12.37 -26.88 1.20
C GLY A 144 12.00 -26.61 2.66
N LEU A 145 12.65 -27.31 3.59
CA LEU A 145 12.42 -27.19 5.03
C LEU A 145 12.62 -25.75 5.57
N GLN A 146 13.44 -24.96 4.88
CA GLN A 146 13.78 -23.58 5.26
C GLN A 146 13.14 -22.55 4.33
N ASP A 147 12.32 -22.97 3.36
CA ASP A 147 11.80 -22.07 2.33
C ASP A 147 10.84 -21.03 2.92
N GLY A 148 10.11 -21.37 3.99
CA GLY A 148 9.23 -20.41 4.64
C GLY A 148 9.99 -19.23 5.24
N TRP A 149 11.15 -19.48 5.86
CA TRP A 149 12.06 -18.42 6.31
C TRP A 149 12.73 -17.71 5.14
N ARG A 150 13.30 -18.46 4.19
CA ARG A 150 14.05 -17.87 3.06
C ARG A 150 13.21 -16.90 2.24
N TYR A 151 11.95 -17.24 1.95
CA TYR A 151 11.04 -16.47 1.10
C TYR A 151 9.91 -15.79 1.89
N ARG A 152 10.17 -15.39 3.14
CA ARG A 152 9.25 -14.54 3.93
C ARG A 152 9.09 -13.14 3.33
N GLY A 153 8.07 -12.41 3.79
CA GLY A 153 7.76 -11.05 3.32
C GLY A 153 8.97 -10.11 3.34
N SER A 154 9.34 -9.62 2.15
CA SER A 154 10.56 -8.82 1.94
C SER A 154 10.38 -7.71 0.91
N GLY A 155 11.12 -6.61 1.07
CA GLY A 155 11.07 -5.44 0.21
C GLY A 155 9.82 -4.57 0.40
N PHE A 156 9.71 -3.52 -0.43
CA PHE A 156 8.62 -2.53 -0.31
C PHE A 156 7.25 -3.08 -0.70
N ILE A 157 7.18 -4.20 -1.41
CA ILE A 157 5.92 -4.86 -1.80
C ILE A 157 5.62 -6.10 -0.95
N GLN A 158 6.45 -6.41 0.05
CA GLN A 158 6.36 -7.63 0.87
C GLN A 158 6.30 -8.91 0.03
N LEU A 159 7.25 -9.05 -0.90
CA LEU A 159 7.38 -10.23 -1.75
C LEU A 159 7.54 -11.50 -0.89
N THR A 160 6.63 -12.45 -1.05
CA THR A 160 6.53 -13.68 -0.23
C THR A 160 6.39 -14.89 -1.13
N PHE A 161 6.85 -16.06 -0.68
CA PHE A 161 6.83 -17.36 -1.37
C PHE A 161 7.78 -17.51 -2.56
N LYS A 162 8.44 -18.68 -2.65
CA LYS A 162 9.46 -18.99 -3.66
C LYS A 162 8.99 -18.77 -5.10
N ASN A 163 7.72 -19.07 -5.43
CA ASN A 163 7.21 -18.84 -6.78
C ASN A 163 7.29 -17.36 -7.18
N ASN A 164 6.98 -16.44 -6.26
CA ASN A 164 7.05 -15.02 -6.53
C ASN A 164 8.49 -14.54 -6.70
N TYR A 165 9.43 -15.02 -5.87
CA TYR A 165 10.86 -14.76 -6.04
C TYR A 165 11.37 -15.31 -7.38
N THR A 166 10.98 -16.53 -7.75
CA THR A 166 11.33 -17.14 -9.04
C THR A 166 10.83 -16.29 -10.21
N ALA A 167 9.59 -15.79 -10.12
CA ALA A 167 8.97 -14.97 -11.15
C ALA A 167 9.59 -13.56 -11.30
N ARG A 168 10.39 -13.09 -10.34
CA ARG A 168 11.15 -11.83 -10.47
C ARG A 168 12.46 -12.02 -11.25
N GLY A 169 12.99 -13.23 -11.29
CA GLY A 169 14.20 -13.53 -12.06
C GLY A 169 15.43 -12.76 -11.54
N SER A 170 16.19 -12.17 -12.46
CA SER A 170 17.43 -11.44 -12.14
C SER A 170 17.24 -9.93 -12.22
N ILE A 171 17.71 -9.22 -11.20
CA ILE A 171 17.72 -7.77 -11.11
C ILE A 171 19.15 -7.33 -10.84
N GLU A 172 19.72 -6.52 -11.73
CA GLU A 172 21.12 -6.06 -11.65
C GLU A 172 22.14 -7.22 -11.48
N GLY A 173 21.87 -8.36 -12.15
CA GLY A 173 22.69 -9.56 -12.06
C GLY A 173 22.39 -10.47 -10.86
N VAL A 174 21.62 -9.99 -9.87
CA VAL A 174 21.21 -10.79 -8.71
C VAL A 174 19.97 -11.60 -9.05
N LYS A 175 20.09 -12.94 -9.04
CA LYS A 175 18.94 -13.84 -9.17
C LYS A 175 18.23 -13.96 -7.83
N VAL A 176 17.12 -13.23 -7.65
CA VAL A 176 16.52 -13.04 -6.32
C VAL A 176 16.02 -14.32 -5.65
N VAL A 177 15.73 -15.38 -6.42
CA VAL A 177 15.36 -16.68 -5.85
C VAL A 177 16.55 -17.40 -5.23
N ASP A 178 17.76 -17.17 -5.75
CA ASP A 178 18.98 -17.75 -5.20
C ASP A 178 19.47 -16.92 -3.99
N GLU A 179 19.26 -15.60 -4.04
CA GLU A 179 19.66 -14.62 -3.02
C GLU A 179 18.47 -13.79 -2.48
N PRO A 180 17.51 -14.41 -1.77
CA PRO A 180 16.27 -13.72 -1.33
C PRO A 180 16.52 -12.59 -0.33
N ASP A 181 17.61 -12.66 0.45
CA ASP A 181 17.99 -11.64 1.43
C ASP A 181 18.30 -10.29 0.77
N ALA A 182 18.74 -10.30 -0.49
CA ALA A 182 19.03 -9.08 -1.23
C ALA A 182 17.78 -8.20 -1.42
N VAL A 183 16.59 -8.80 -1.50
CA VAL A 183 15.28 -8.09 -1.61
C VAL A 183 14.99 -7.23 -0.37
N ARG A 184 15.61 -7.53 0.77
CA ARG A 184 15.46 -6.78 2.04
C ARG A 184 16.35 -5.54 2.10
N THR A 185 17.15 -5.28 1.07
CA THR A 185 17.89 -4.03 0.94
C THR A 185 17.01 -2.93 0.36
N ALA A 186 17.29 -1.67 0.72
CA ALA A 186 16.51 -0.54 0.23
C ALA A 186 16.58 -0.40 -1.31
N ARG A 187 17.71 -0.70 -1.93
CA ARG A 187 17.89 -0.63 -3.39
C ARG A 187 17.11 -1.76 -4.06
N LEU A 188 17.51 -3.02 -3.82
CA LEU A 188 16.93 -4.13 -4.57
C LEU A 188 15.45 -4.33 -4.23
N GLY A 189 15.04 -4.07 -2.99
CA GLY A 189 13.63 -4.08 -2.60
C GLY A 189 12.79 -3.07 -3.41
N PHE A 190 13.32 -1.88 -3.71
CA PHE A 190 12.62 -0.91 -4.55
C PHE A 190 12.56 -1.37 -6.00
N LEU A 191 13.67 -1.88 -6.57
CA LEU A 191 13.68 -2.40 -7.94
C LEU A 191 12.71 -3.57 -8.11
N VAL A 192 12.66 -4.50 -7.16
CA VAL A 192 11.67 -5.59 -7.12
C VAL A 192 10.24 -5.03 -7.20
N SER A 193 9.93 -3.97 -6.46
CA SER A 193 8.62 -3.32 -6.51
C SER A 193 8.30 -2.72 -7.88
N THR A 194 9.26 -2.10 -8.57
CA THR A 194 9.05 -1.57 -9.92
C THR A 194 8.73 -2.68 -10.93
N GLN A 195 9.44 -3.81 -10.84
CA GLN A 195 9.20 -4.97 -11.70
C GLN A 195 7.86 -5.63 -11.37
N PHE A 196 7.50 -5.72 -10.09
CA PHE A 196 6.22 -6.27 -9.65
C PHE A 196 5.05 -5.44 -10.21
N TRP A 197 5.12 -4.12 -10.03
CA TRP A 197 4.14 -3.16 -10.56
C TRP A 197 3.90 -3.32 -12.07
N SER A 198 4.99 -3.43 -12.84
CA SER A 198 4.90 -3.66 -14.29
C SER A 198 4.27 -5.02 -14.60
N ALA A 199 4.67 -6.08 -13.89
CA ALA A 199 4.23 -7.45 -14.16
C ALA A 199 2.73 -7.66 -13.86
N CYS A 200 2.19 -7.00 -12.83
CA CYS A 200 0.76 -7.11 -12.50
C CYS A 200 -0.14 -6.17 -13.33
N GLY A 201 0.44 -5.32 -14.19
CA GLY A 201 -0.29 -4.39 -15.05
C GLY A 201 -0.99 -3.26 -14.30
N ALA A 202 -0.39 -2.78 -13.20
CA ALA A 202 -1.01 -1.78 -12.32
C ALA A 202 -1.10 -0.37 -12.94
N ASN A 203 -0.40 -0.10 -14.04
CA ASN A 203 -0.53 1.17 -14.78
C ASN A 203 -1.97 1.44 -15.24
N ALA A 204 -2.65 0.45 -15.82
CA ALA A 204 -4.01 0.62 -16.36
C ALA A 204 -5.05 1.05 -15.30
N PRO A 205 -5.17 0.40 -14.12
CA PRO A 205 -6.05 0.91 -13.07
C PRO A 205 -5.56 2.23 -12.46
N ALA A 206 -4.25 2.47 -12.35
CA ALA A 206 -3.73 3.76 -11.87
C ALA A 206 -4.12 4.92 -12.80
N ASP A 207 -4.12 4.72 -14.11
CA ASP A 207 -4.54 5.74 -15.09
C ASP A 207 -6.04 6.09 -14.98
N ARG A 208 -6.85 5.20 -14.39
CA ARG A 208 -8.27 5.45 -14.06
C ARG A 208 -8.48 6.01 -12.66
N ASP A 209 -7.39 6.31 -11.94
CA ASP A 209 -7.39 6.67 -10.52
C ASP A 209 -8.08 5.64 -9.59
N ASP A 210 -8.08 4.37 -9.99
CA ASP A 210 -8.84 3.28 -9.35
C ASP A 210 -8.02 2.58 -8.26
N LEU A 211 -8.03 3.15 -7.05
CA LEU A 211 -7.29 2.64 -5.90
C LEU A 211 -7.62 1.17 -5.58
N ILE A 212 -8.89 0.78 -5.68
CA ILE A 212 -9.35 -0.57 -5.33
C ILE A 212 -8.78 -1.58 -6.33
N ALA A 213 -8.85 -1.29 -7.63
CA ALA A 213 -8.26 -2.18 -8.63
C ALA A 213 -6.74 -2.25 -8.52
N VAL A 214 -6.05 -1.14 -8.19
CA VAL A 214 -4.61 -1.18 -7.89
C VAL A 214 -4.32 -2.07 -6.68
N ARG A 215 -5.03 -1.90 -5.54
CA ARG A 215 -4.85 -2.76 -4.35
C ARG A 215 -5.02 -4.24 -4.67
N LYS A 216 -6.06 -4.60 -5.43
CA LYS A 216 -6.30 -6.00 -5.84
C LYS A 216 -5.14 -6.58 -6.68
N LYS A 217 -4.51 -5.77 -7.51
CA LYS A 217 -3.33 -6.20 -8.30
C LYS A 217 -2.08 -6.37 -7.43
N ILE A 218 -1.90 -5.52 -6.43
CA ILE A 218 -0.72 -5.52 -5.58
C ILE A 218 -0.79 -6.58 -4.46
N ASN A 219 -1.92 -6.67 -3.78
CA ASN A 219 -2.08 -7.44 -2.56
C ASN A 219 -2.96 -8.69 -2.74
N GLY A 220 -3.52 -8.92 -3.94
CA GLY A 220 -4.47 -10.02 -4.18
C GLY A 220 -5.88 -9.77 -3.62
N GLY A 221 -6.08 -8.67 -2.88
CA GLY A 221 -7.34 -8.30 -2.24
C GLY A 221 -7.41 -6.81 -1.94
N ILE A 222 -8.11 -6.46 -0.86
CA ILE A 222 -8.29 -5.06 -0.42
C ILE A 222 -7.81 -4.84 1.02
N ASN A 223 -6.95 -5.72 1.55
CA ASN A 223 -6.41 -5.55 2.90
C ASN A 223 -5.64 -4.22 2.97
N GLY A 224 -5.88 -3.44 4.02
CA GLY A 224 -5.27 -2.11 4.17
C GLY A 224 -5.79 -1.04 3.22
N LEU A 225 -7.00 -1.22 2.64
CA LEU A 225 -7.61 -0.24 1.73
C LEU A 225 -7.82 1.12 2.41
N ASP A 226 -8.26 1.15 3.66
CA ASP A 226 -8.49 2.40 4.38
C ASP A 226 -7.19 3.18 4.59
N GLN A 227 -6.09 2.51 4.94
CA GLN A 227 -4.79 3.16 5.05
C GLN A 227 -4.27 3.61 3.68
N ALA A 228 -4.54 2.84 2.62
CA ALA A 228 -4.25 3.29 1.26
C ALA A 228 -5.05 4.54 0.87
N ARG A 229 -6.30 4.69 1.35
CA ARG A 229 -7.09 5.93 1.18
C ARG A 229 -6.44 7.10 1.91
N LEU A 230 -5.94 6.91 3.14
CA LEU A 230 -5.22 7.95 3.89
C LEU A 230 -3.93 8.38 3.18
N PHE A 231 -3.11 7.44 2.71
CA PHE A 231 -1.94 7.77 1.90
C PHE A 231 -2.33 8.46 0.58
N LEU A 232 -3.40 8.02 -0.08
CA LEU A 232 -3.88 8.66 -1.30
C LEU A 232 -4.31 10.10 -1.07
N ALA A 233 -5.04 10.37 0.01
CA ALA A 233 -5.45 11.72 0.37
C ALA A 233 -4.25 12.62 0.66
N ARG A 234 -3.26 12.10 1.41
CA ARG A 234 -2.00 12.80 1.66
C ARG A 234 -1.21 13.07 0.38
N ALA A 235 -1.14 12.10 -0.54
CA ALA A 235 -0.50 12.29 -1.84
C ALA A 235 -1.24 13.32 -2.69
N ASN A 236 -2.58 13.34 -2.69
CA ASN A 236 -3.36 14.35 -3.39
C ASN A 236 -3.03 15.76 -2.84
N LYS A 237 -3.05 15.96 -1.52
CA LYS A 237 -2.70 17.24 -0.87
C LYS A 237 -1.30 17.73 -1.26
N LEU A 238 -0.34 16.83 -1.45
CA LEU A 238 1.05 17.17 -1.75
C LEU A 238 1.39 17.25 -3.25
N LEU A 239 0.65 16.57 -4.12
CA LEU A 239 0.86 16.54 -5.59
C LEU A 239 -0.01 17.54 -6.36
N VAL A 240 -0.78 18.35 -5.64
CA VAL A 240 -1.64 19.38 -6.20
C VAL A 240 -0.87 20.68 -6.38
N GLY A 241 -0.81 21.16 -7.62
CA GLY A 241 -0.41 22.53 -7.96
C GLY A 241 -1.59 23.50 -8.17
N ARG A 242 -2.84 23.10 -7.89
CA ARG A 242 -4.08 23.87 -8.19
C ARG A 242 -5.31 23.53 -7.31
N ILE A 243 -5.18 23.46 -5.99
CA ILE A 243 -6.33 23.57 -5.08
C ILE A 243 -6.02 24.78 -4.18
N SER A 244 -7.02 25.61 -3.89
CA SER A 244 -6.84 26.70 -2.93
C SER A 244 -6.31 26.11 -1.61
N SER A 245 -5.46 26.86 -0.88
CA SER A 245 -4.89 26.39 0.38
C SER A 245 -5.94 25.97 1.42
N GLU A 246 -7.18 26.45 1.25
CA GLU A 246 -8.33 26.21 2.13
C GLU A 246 -8.99 24.84 1.86
N GLU A 247 -9.30 24.49 0.61
CA GLU A 247 -9.89 23.17 0.27
C GLU A 247 -8.90 22.00 0.44
N ALA A 248 -7.59 22.25 0.31
CA ALA A 248 -6.57 21.24 0.59
C ALA A 248 -6.39 20.94 2.10
N SER A 249 -6.95 21.79 2.97
CA SER A 249 -6.73 21.74 4.42
C SER A 249 -7.76 20.90 5.18
N GLU A 250 -8.98 20.75 4.65
CA GLU A 250 -10.05 20.00 5.32
C GLU A 250 -9.91 18.47 5.15
N ILE A 251 -10.42 17.72 6.12
CA ILE A 251 -10.52 16.25 6.05
C ILE A 251 -11.76 15.88 5.26
N SER A 252 -11.60 15.12 4.18
CA SER A 252 -12.74 14.68 3.35
C SER A 252 -13.63 13.67 4.09
N ALA A 253 -14.87 13.51 3.63
CA ALA A 253 -15.79 12.52 4.18
C ALA A 253 -15.24 11.08 4.03
N GLU A 254 -14.52 10.80 2.95
CA GLU A 254 -13.84 9.52 2.71
C GLU A 254 -12.66 9.32 3.67
N GLU A 255 -11.89 10.36 3.99
CA GLU A 255 -10.84 10.32 5.01
C GLU A 255 -11.45 10.04 6.39
N ILE A 256 -12.52 10.75 6.77
CA ILE A 256 -13.24 10.52 8.04
C ILE A 256 -13.77 9.09 8.12
N SER A 257 -14.38 8.60 7.03
CA SER A 257 -14.90 7.23 6.96
C SER A 257 -13.78 6.19 7.10
N ALA A 258 -12.65 6.39 6.42
CA ALA A 258 -11.49 5.51 6.53
C ALA A 258 -10.93 5.49 7.96
N VAL A 259 -10.74 6.65 8.59
CA VAL A 259 -10.28 6.73 9.99
C VAL A 259 -11.25 6.03 10.93
N SER A 260 -12.56 6.30 10.80
CA SER A 260 -13.57 5.67 11.64
C SER A 260 -13.57 4.14 11.49
N SER A 261 -13.40 3.64 10.27
CA SER A 261 -13.29 2.21 9.98
C SER A 261 -12.07 1.59 10.68
N ILE A 262 -10.89 2.19 10.50
CA ILE A 262 -9.63 1.73 11.12
C ILE A 262 -9.74 1.69 12.64
N LEU A 263 -10.26 2.75 13.26
CA LEU A 263 -10.42 2.81 14.71
C LEU A 263 -11.44 1.80 15.22
N SER A 264 -12.48 1.50 14.43
CA SER A 264 -13.46 0.47 14.79
C SER A 264 -12.88 -0.94 14.72
N GLU A 265 -12.11 -1.24 13.66
CA GLU A 265 -11.40 -2.52 13.53
C GLU A 265 -10.35 -2.71 14.65
N ALA A 266 -9.72 -1.62 15.09
CA ALA A 266 -8.82 -1.61 16.24
C ALA A 266 -9.55 -1.74 17.60
N GLY A 267 -10.89 -1.70 17.62
CA GLY A 267 -11.68 -1.76 18.85
C GLY A 267 -11.66 -0.48 19.69
N LEU A 268 -11.19 0.63 19.13
CA LEU A 268 -11.07 1.93 19.80
C LEU A 268 -12.35 2.78 19.68
N VAL A 269 -13.17 2.51 18.66
CA VAL A 269 -14.45 3.17 18.42
C VAL A 269 -15.53 2.11 18.14
N ARG A 270 -16.78 2.41 18.50
CA ARG A 270 -17.91 1.48 18.29
C ARG A 270 -18.15 1.23 16.79
N PRO A 271 -18.40 -0.03 16.35
CA PRO A 271 -18.84 -0.33 14.98
C PRO A 271 -20.19 0.33 14.71
N GLN A 272 -20.30 1.12 13.64
CA GLN A 272 -21.52 1.90 13.38
C GLN A 272 -22.71 1.02 12.96
N PRO A 273 -23.91 1.34 13.48
CA PRO A 273 -25.10 1.47 12.65
C PRO A 273 -25.57 2.94 12.65
N ALA A 274 -25.46 3.58 11.47
CA ALA A 274 -26.01 4.89 11.11
C ALA A 274 -25.38 6.15 11.74
N GLU A 275 -25.11 7.12 10.87
CA GLU A 275 -24.72 8.53 11.11
C GLU A 275 -23.43 8.73 11.90
N SER A 276 -22.34 8.97 11.16
CA SER A 276 -21.10 9.61 11.62
C SER A 276 -20.79 9.40 13.11
N GLY A 277 -20.04 8.34 13.44
CA GLY A 277 -19.38 8.25 14.74
C GLY A 277 -18.86 9.63 15.11
N SER A 278 -19.34 10.16 16.24
CA SER A 278 -19.21 11.59 16.55
C SER A 278 -17.76 11.98 16.36
N GLN A 279 -17.45 13.10 15.71
CA GLN A 279 -16.05 13.53 15.52
C GLN A 279 -15.26 13.48 16.83
N SER A 280 -15.92 13.66 17.97
CA SER A 280 -15.39 13.45 19.32
C SER A 280 -14.91 12.02 19.62
N GLU A 281 -15.64 10.98 19.18
CA GLU A 281 -15.22 9.58 19.30
C GLU A 281 -14.00 9.30 18.42
N ILE A 282 -13.96 9.85 17.20
CA ILE A 282 -12.79 9.74 16.31
C ILE A 282 -11.57 10.40 16.97
N ILE A 283 -11.73 11.62 17.49
CA ILE A 283 -10.68 12.32 18.23
C ILE A 283 -10.16 11.46 19.39
N ALA A 284 -11.06 10.88 20.19
CA ALA A 284 -10.68 10.03 21.31
C ALA A 284 -9.91 8.79 20.86
N GLY A 285 -10.39 8.10 19.82
CA GLY A 285 -9.71 6.93 19.27
C GLY A 285 -8.33 7.26 18.69
N LEU A 286 -8.18 8.39 18.01
CA LEU A 286 -6.88 8.87 17.51
C LEU A 286 -5.89 9.16 18.66
N GLN A 287 -6.35 9.78 19.74
CA GLN A 287 -5.52 10.07 20.92
C GLN A 287 -5.09 8.76 21.60
N ILE A 288 -5.99 7.79 21.78
CA ILE A 288 -5.64 6.47 22.34
C ILE A 288 -4.59 5.78 21.47
N LEU A 289 -4.80 5.71 20.15
CA LEU A 289 -3.85 5.08 19.25
C LEU A 289 -2.47 5.76 19.29
N ARG A 290 -2.46 7.09 19.39
CA ARG A 290 -1.26 7.90 19.54
C ARG A 290 -0.51 7.56 20.83
N GLU A 291 -1.23 7.45 21.94
CA GLU A 291 -0.67 7.05 23.24
C GLU A 291 -0.13 5.62 23.22
N GLU A 292 -0.84 4.67 22.61
CA GLU A 292 -0.38 3.28 22.41
C GLU A 292 0.88 3.21 21.56
N ALA A 293 1.04 4.11 20.59
CA ALA A 293 2.26 4.28 19.81
C ALA A 293 3.40 4.99 20.57
N GLY A 294 3.17 5.40 21.82
CA GLY A 294 4.16 6.02 22.70
C GLY A 294 4.30 7.54 22.53
N PHE A 295 3.31 8.20 21.92
CA PHE A 295 3.31 9.65 21.74
C PHE A 295 2.32 10.33 22.71
N PRO A 296 2.65 11.52 23.25
CA PRO A 296 1.77 12.22 24.19
C PRO A 296 0.51 12.75 23.48
N PRO A 297 -0.64 12.82 24.17
CA PRO A 297 -1.87 13.34 23.57
C PRO A 297 -1.70 14.81 23.14
N ILE A 298 -2.40 15.19 22.07
CA ILE A 298 -2.39 16.57 21.56
C ILE A 298 -3.40 17.41 22.36
N ASN A 299 -2.97 18.56 22.88
CA ASN A 299 -3.86 19.47 23.57
C ASN A 299 -4.82 20.15 22.58
N ILE A 300 -6.11 19.89 22.75
CA ILE A 300 -7.21 20.42 21.93
C ILE A 300 -8.21 21.26 22.74
N ALA A 301 -7.85 21.62 23.98
CA ALA A 301 -8.73 22.37 24.87
C ALA A 301 -9.12 23.72 24.24
N GLY A 302 -10.43 24.01 24.24
CA GLY A 302 -10.97 25.27 23.71
C GLY A 302 -11.15 25.30 22.18
N LEU A 303 -10.78 24.24 21.45
CA LEU A 303 -11.03 24.15 20.01
C LEU A 303 -12.45 23.63 19.70
N PRO A 304 -13.13 24.18 18.68
CA PRO A 304 -14.32 23.54 18.12
C PRO A 304 -14.02 22.12 17.63
N THR A 305 -14.98 21.20 17.69
CA THR A 305 -14.77 19.77 17.39
C THR A 305 -14.10 19.52 16.04
N GLY A 306 -14.51 20.22 14.98
CA GLY A 306 -13.89 20.09 13.66
C GLY A 306 -12.42 20.51 13.64
N ALA A 307 -12.08 21.64 14.29
CA ALA A 307 -10.70 22.12 14.41
C ALA A 307 -9.84 21.20 15.28
N ALA A 308 -10.41 20.64 16.35
CA ALA A 308 -9.76 19.64 17.18
C ALA A 308 -9.44 18.37 16.38
N LEU A 309 -10.41 17.85 15.60
CA LEU A 309 -10.20 16.71 14.72
C LEU A 309 -9.11 16.99 13.69
N GLN A 310 -9.16 18.15 13.03
CA GLN A 310 -8.15 18.58 12.06
C GLN A 310 -6.74 18.60 12.67
N THR A 311 -6.62 19.15 13.88
CA THR A 311 -5.36 19.26 14.61
C THR A 311 -4.78 17.89 14.94
N VAL A 312 -5.61 16.97 15.43
CA VAL A 312 -5.16 15.62 15.81
C VAL A 312 -4.82 14.79 14.57
N TYR A 313 -5.64 14.84 13.53
CA TYR A 313 -5.48 14.06 12.31
C TYR A 313 -4.28 14.49 11.47
N ASN A 314 -4.02 15.80 11.35
CA ASN A 314 -2.91 16.32 10.54
C ASN A 314 -1.55 16.16 11.21
N ASP A 315 -1.48 15.79 12.49
CA ASP A 315 -0.21 15.50 13.15
C ASP A 315 0.46 14.26 12.52
N ASP A 316 1.73 14.43 12.15
CA ASP A 316 2.53 13.40 11.47
C ASP A 316 2.63 12.08 12.26
N ARG A 317 2.76 12.15 13.58
CA ARG A 317 2.88 10.96 14.43
C ARG A 317 1.53 10.28 14.61
N THR A 318 0.43 11.04 14.62
CA THR A 318 -0.92 10.45 14.57
C THR A 318 -1.11 9.72 13.24
N PHE A 319 -0.71 10.34 12.13
CA PHE A 319 -0.77 9.72 10.81
C PHE A 319 0.07 8.43 10.74
N ASP A 320 1.28 8.43 11.29
CA ASP A 320 2.15 7.25 11.36
C ASP A 320 1.55 6.11 12.19
N ALA A 321 0.76 6.43 13.22
CA ALA A 321 0.09 5.45 14.08
C ALA A 321 -1.13 4.82 13.38
N ILE A 322 -2.01 5.64 12.78
CA ILE A 322 -3.21 5.15 12.06
C ILE A 322 -2.88 4.39 10.76
N THR A 323 -1.68 4.61 10.23
CA THR A 323 -1.18 3.90 9.03
C THR A 323 -0.22 2.74 9.37
N ASP A 324 -0.16 2.28 10.62
CA ASP A 324 0.66 1.13 11.02
C ASP A 324 0.11 -0.19 10.44
N PRO A 325 0.91 -0.94 9.63
CA PRO A 325 0.49 -2.20 9.03
C PRO A 325 -0.05 -3.24 10.00
N GLN A 326 0.32 -3.21 11.27
CA GLN A 326 -0.20 -4.15 12.26
C GLN A 326 -1.70 -4.04 12.49
N LEU A 327 -2.33 -2.92 12.11
CA LEU A 327 -3.76 -2.70 12.26
C LEU A 327 -4.60 -3.55 11.29
N TRP A 328 -4.08 -3.86 10.11
CA TRP A 328 -4.79 -4.66 9.09
C TRP A 328 -4.05 -5.92 8.66
N ARG A 329 -2.76 -6.06 9.01
CA ARG A 329 -2.01 -7.31 8.89
C ARG A 329 -2.35 -8.25 10.04
N VAL A 330 -3.63 -8.55 10.19
CA VAL A 330 -4.02 -9.81 10.81
C VAL A 330 -3.80 -10.84 9.73
N HIS A 331 -2.76 -11.69 9.74
CA HIS A 331 -2.41 -12.57 8.62
C HIS A 331 -3.65 -13.34 8.09
N PRO A 332 -4.32 -12.83 7.05
CA PRO A 332 -5.54 -13.43 6.56
C PRO A 332 -5.10 -14.34 5.42
N GLU A 333 -5.25 -15.64 5.64
CA GLU A 333 -5.64 -16.61 4.61
C GLU A 333 -5.08 -16.41 3.20
N GLU A 334 -4.06 -17.21 2.89
CA GLU A 334 -4.01 -17.94 1.62
C GLU A 334 -3.81 -19.43 1.92
#